data_AF-A0A7S2VXP7-F1
#
_entry.id   AF-A0A7S2VXP7-F1
#
_cell.length_a   1.000
_cell.length_b   1.000
_cell.length_c   1.000
_cell.angle_alpha   90.00
_cell.angle_beta   90.00
_cell.angle_gamma   90.00
#
_symmetry.space_group_name_H-M   'P 1'
#
loop_
_entity.id
_entity.type
_entity.pdbx_description
1 polymer ?
#
loop_
_entity_poly.entity_id
_entity_poly.type
_entity_poly.pdbx_seq_one_letter_code
_entity_poly.pdbx_strand_id
1 'polypeptide(L)'
;RKKSRRNGRATKAAKTFPRPVAGALRPVVQSQTQRYNFKKRLGRGFTLDELKAAGVSKKMAPTIGICVDHRRRNRCEESLALNSQRLKDYMAKLVLFPRKNSKPKHGDSPAADLAAATQHKGAAAMPIEKVE
;
A
#
# COMPACT_ATOMS: atom_id res chain seq x y z
N ARG A 1 3.64 29.02 -4.22
CA ARG A 1 3.91 27.64 -3.72
C ARG A 1 2.80 26.61 -4.00
N LYS A 2 1.50 26.89 -3.73
CA LYS A 2 0.39 25.92 -3.96
C LYS A 2 0.28 25.44 -5.43
N LYS A 3 0.29 26.36 -6.40
CA LYS A 3 0.26 26.07 -7.85
C LYS A 3 1.40 25.14 -8.28
N SER A 4 2.63 25.47 -7.91
CA SER A 4 3.82 24.63 -8.18
C SER A 4 3.65 23.19 -7.65
N ARG A 5 3.19 22.99 -6.39
CA ARG A 5 2.92 21.65 -5.84
C ARG A 5 1.80 20.89 -6.55
N ARG A 6 0.82 21.59 -7.14
CA ARG A 6 -0.26 20.97 -7.93
C ARG A 6 0.30 20.50 -9.28
N ASN A 7 1.04 21.37 -9.97
CA ASN A 7 1.65 21.05 -11.26
C ASN A 7 2.64 19.87 -11.11
N GLY A 8 3.50 19.89 -10.09
CA GLY A 8 4.40 18.77 -9.82
C GLY A 8 3.71 17.44 -9.49
N ARG A 9 2.50 17.48 -8.92
CA ARG A 9 1.69 16.28 -8.71
C ARG A 9 1.09 15.77 -10.02
N ALA A 10 0.63 16.66 -10.89
CA ALA A 10 0.10 16.29 -12.20
C ALA A 10 1.19 15.68 -13.10
N THR A 11 2.41 16.25 -13.13
CA THR A 11 3.53 15.69 -13.89
C THR A 11 3.95 14.32 -13.34
N LYS A 12 3.99 14.15 -12.01
CA LYS A 12 4.24 12.84 -11.39
C LYS A 12 3.15 11.82 -11.74
N ALA A 13 1.89 12.24 -11.81
CA ALA A 13 0.76 11.39 -12.14
C ALA A 13 0.91 10.76 -13.53
N ALA A 14 1.17 11.59 -14.53
CA ALA A 14 1.42 11.15 -15.91
C ALA A 14 2.64 10.22 -15.99
N LYS A 15 3.75 10.58 -15.33
CA LYS A 15 4.99 9.77 -15.37
C LYS A 15 4.86 8.38 -14.73
N THR A 16 4.06 8.26 -13.68
CA THR A 16 3.96 7.01 -12.89
C THR A 16 2.75 6.16 -13.28
N PHE A 17 1.95 6.59 -14.25
CA PHE A 17 0.79 5.83 -14.74
C PHE A 17 1.22 4.40 -15.13
N PRO A 18 0.50 3.34 -14.71
CA PRO A 18 -0.82 3.34 -14.04
C PRO A 18 -0.79 3.43 -12.50
N ARG A 19 0.38 3.48 -11.85
CA ARG A 19 0.50 3.45 -10.38
C ARG A 19 -0.07 4.71 -9.70
N PRO A 20 -0.60 4.59 -8.48
CA PRO A 20 -1.14 5.74 -7.73
C PRO A 20 -0.06 6.73 -7.28
N VAL A 21 -0.38 8.03 -7.37
CA VAL A 21 0.54 9.13 -7.01
C VAL A 21 0.81 9.22 -5.51
N ALA A 22 -0.17 8.80 -4.71
CA ALA A 22 -0.12 8.77 -3.24
C ALA A 22 1.01 7.89 -2.69
N GLY A 23 1.56 7.01 -3.51
CA GLY A 23 2.68 6.15 -3.17
C GLY A 23 2.25 4.78 -2.65
N ALA A 24 3.19 4.11 -2.00
CA ALA A 24 3.05 2.74 -1.52
C ALA A 24 2.12 2.62 -0.30
N LEU A 25 1.56 1.41 -0.11
CA LEU A 25 0.74 1.05 1.03
C LEU A 25 1.54 1.15 2.33
N ARG A 26 0.89 1.70 3.35
CA ARG A 26 1.41 1.86 4.71
C ARG A 26 0.49 1.17 5.73
N PRO A 27 1.04 0.61 6.82
CA PRO A 27 0.28 -0.06 7.86
C PRO A 27 -0.50 0.94 8.71
N VAL A 28 -1.50 0.43 9.43
CA VAL A 28 -2.18 1.15 10.49
C VAL A 28 -1.39 0.99 11.78
N VAL A 29 -1.08 2.10 12.43
CA VAL A 29 -0.27 2.15 13.66
C VAL A 29 -0.93 3.11 14.64
N GLN A 30 -0.84 2.81 15.93
CA GLN A 30 -1.28 3.70 17.01
C GLN A 30 -0.21 4.74 17.37
N SER A 31 -0.62 5.83 18.02
CA SER A 31 0.33 6.80 18.59
C SER A 31 0.84 6.33 19.96
N GLN A 32 1.99 6.86 20.39
CA GLN A 32 2.75 6.27 21.51
C GLN A 32 2.23 6.65 22.90
N THR A 33 1.63 7.83 23.07
CA THR A 33 1.26 8.36 24.38
C THR A 33 -0.17 8.00 24.75
N GLN A 34 -0.46 7.89 26.05
CA GLN A 34 -1.82 7.60 26.56
C GLN A 34 -2.87 8.58 26.01
N ARG A 35 -2.52 9.87 25.91
CA ARG A 35 -3.39 10.91 25.33
C ARG A 35 -3.76 10.67 23.86
N TYR A 36 -2.97 9.92 23.09
CA TYR A 36 -3.19 9.76 21.64
C TYR A 36 -3.21 8.31 21.16
N ASN A 37 -3.13 7.32 22.04
CA ASN A 37 -3.09 5.89 21.68
C ASN A 37 -4.34 5.45 20.90
N PHE A 38 -5.49 6.07 21.14
CA PHE A 38 -6.73 5.85 20.38
C PHE A 38 -6.65 6.32 18.92
N LYS A 39 -5.74 7.24 18.60
CA LYS A 39 -5.57 7.75 17.23
C LYS A 39 -4.78 6.76 16.39
N LYS A 40 -5.48 6.15 15.42
CA LYS A 40 -4.88 5.38 14.33
C LYS A 40 -4.30 6.32 13.28
N ARG A 41 -3.10 5.98 12.77
CA ARG A 41 -2.40 6.73 11.71
C ARG A 41 -1.69 5.78 10.76
N LEU A 42 -1.32 6.29 9.60
CA LEU A 42 -0.48 5.55 8.66
C LEU A 42 0.99 5.56 9.14
N GLY A 43 1.56 4.36 9.27
CA GLY A 43 2.94 4.16 9.72
C GLY A 43 3.99 4.37 8.62
N ARG A 44 5.24 3.99 8.94
CA ARG A 44 6.34 4.01 7.97
C ARG A 44 6.26 2.84 6.99
N GLY A 45 6.06 1.62 7.50
CA GLY A 45 6.01 0.39 6.72
C GLY A 45 5.64 -0.84 7.57
N PHE A 46 5.25 -1.91 6.91
CA PHE A 46 4.85 -3.18 7.52
C PHE A 46 6.05 -3.89 8.15
N THR A 47 5.80 -4.64 9.22
CA THR A 47 6.81 -5.51 9.85
C THR A 47 7.04 -6.77 9.01
N LEU A 48 8.14 -7.47 9.27
CA LEU A 48 8.38 -8.77 8.62
C LEU A 48 7.34 -9.82 9.04
N ASP A 49 6.85 -9.74 10.28
CA ASP A 49 5.85 -10.67 10.80
C ASP A 49 4.49 -10.48 10.12
N GLU A 50 4.07 -9.23 9.89
CA GLU A 50 2.85 -8.90 9.14
C GLU A 50 2.92 -9.40 7.69
N LEU A 51 4.07 -9.20 7.04
CA LEU A 51 4.29 -9.69 5.68
C LEU A 51 4.25 -11.22 5.63
N LYS A 52 4.87 -11.90 6.59
CA LYS A 52 4.84 -13.36 6.71
C LYS A 52 3.41 -13.87 6.92
N ALA A 53 2.63 -13.23 7.79
CA ALA A 53 1.24 -13.58 8.06
C ALA A 53 0.32 -13.37 6.83
N ALA A 54 0.66 -12.41 5.96
CA ALA A 54 -0.04 -12.17 4.70
C ALA A 54 0.51 -12.95 3.50
N GLY A 55 1.56 -13.78 3.68
CA GLY A 55 2.18 -14.54 2.59
C GLY A 55 2.99 -13.69 1.59
N VAL A 56 3.39 -12.47 1.97
CA VAL A 56 4.15 -11.56 1.11
C VAL A 56 5.64 -11.66 1.42
N SER A 57 6.46 -11.89 0.39
CA SER A 57 7.91 -11.90 0.59
C SER A 57 8.46 -10.48 0.78
N LYS A 58 9.43 -10.33 1.71
CA LYS A 58 10.05 -9.03 2.04
C LYS A 58 10.70 -8.32 0.84
N LYS A 59 11.20 -9.09 -0.14
CA LYS A 59 11.85 -8.57 -1.35
C LYS A 59 10.83 -8.15 -2.41
N MET A 60 9.68 -8.83 -2.48
CA MET A 60 8.60 -8.51 -3.41
C MET A 60 7.78 -7.31 -2.93
N ALA A 61 7.55 -7.16 -1.63
CA ALA A 61 6.72 -6.08 -1.09
C ALA A 61 7.05 -4.67 -1.67
N PRO A 62 8.30 -4.19 -1.69
CA PRO A 62 8.62 -2.87 -2.25
C PRO A 62 8.32 -2.75 -3.76
N THR A 63 8.43 -3.83 -4.53
CA THR A 63 8.25 -3.79 -6.00
C THR A 63 6.78 -3.61 -6.37
N ILE A 64 5.89 -4.25 -5.61
CA ILE A 64 4.43 -4.15 -5.75
C ILE A 64 3.82 -2.94 -5.04
N GLY A 65 4.64 -2.11 -4.38
CA GLY A 65 4.18 -0.87 -3.75
C GLY A 65 3.72 -1.03 -2.31
N ILE A 66 4.36 -1.91 -1.53
CA ILE A 66 4.15 -2.06 -0.09
C ILE A 66 5.41 -1.57 0.64
N CYS A 67 5.26 -0.61 1.57
CA CYS A 67 6.38 -0.13 2.37
C CYS A 67 6.75 -1.14 3.47
N VAL A 68 8.05 -1.39 3.66
CA VAL A 68 8.57 -2.30 4.70
C VAL A 68 9.37 -1.51 5.74
N ASP A 69 9.16 -1.80 7.02
CA ASP A 69 9.93 -1.23 8.13
C ASP A 69 10.36 -2.34 9.11
N HIS A 70 11.54 -2.90 8.86
CA HIS A 70 12.10 -3.99 9.65
C HIS A 70 12.45 -3.62 11.10
N ARG A 71 12.42 -2.33 11.46
CA ARG A 71 12.75 -1.84 12.81
C ARG A 71 11.54 -1.87 13.75
N ARG A 72 10.32 -1.86 13.22
CA ARG A 72 9.10 -1.92 14.04
C ARG A 72 8.89 -3.35 14.52
N ARG A 73 8.53 -3.50 15.79
CA ARG A 73 8.19 -4.79 16.41
C ARG A 73 6.71 -4.78 16.76
N ASN A 74 6.02 -5.90 16.53
CA ASN A 74 4.66 -6.09 17.01
C ASN A 74 4.67 -6.70 18.40
N ARG A 75 3.83 -6.16 19.29
CA ARG A 75 3.68 -6.62 20.68
C ARG A 75 2.27 -7.14 20.98
N CYS A 76 1.32 -6.87 20.08
CA CYS A 76 -0.09 -7.20 20.24
C CYS A 76 -0.60 -7.89 18.98
N GLU A 77 -1.38 -8.96 19.17
CA GLU A 77 -1.89 -9.82 18.11
C GLU A 77 -2.94 -9.11 17.26
N GLU A 78 -3.74 -8.22 17.87
CA GLU A 78 -4.78 -7.45 17.20
C GLU A 78 -4.19 -6.54 16.12
N SER A 79 -3.03 -5.94 16.41
CA SER A 79 -2.33 -5.10 15.42
C SER A 79 -1.76 -5.91 14.26
N LEU A 80 -1.28 -7.13 14.55
CA LEU A 80 -0.77 -8.07 13.56
C LEU A 80 -1.92 -8.52 12.65
N ALA A 81 -3.04 -8.94 13.24
CA ALA A 81 -4.24 -9.36 12.52
C ALA A 81 -4.76 -8.23 11.62
N LEU A 82 -4.94 -7.02 12.17
CA LEU A 82 -5.42 -5.85 11.43
C LEU A 82 -4.52 -5.52 10.22
N ASN A 83 -3.21 -5.49 10.41
CA ASN A 83 -2.28 -5.15 9.33
C ASN A 83 -2.10 -6.29 8.32
N SER A 84 -2.20 -7.55 8.75
CA SER A 84 -2.21 -8.70 7.86
C SER A 84 -3.44 -8.71 6.96
N GLN A 85 -4.62 -8.39 7.51
CA GLN A 85 -5.85 -8.27 6.74
C GLN A 85 -5.75 -7.12 5.74
N ARG A 86 -5.23 -5.97 6.19
CA ARG A 86 -4.98 -4.83 5.31
C ARG A 86 -4.03 -5.16 4.15
N LEU A 87 -3.05 -6.03 4.34
CA LEU A 87 -2.19 -6.51 3.25
C LEU A 87 -2.97 -7.40 2.27
N LYS A 88 -3.78 -8.33 2.79
CA LYS A 88 -4.64 -9.21 1.96
C LYS A 88 -5.64 -8.40 1.14
N ASP A 89 -6.30 -7.41 1.76
CA ASP A 89 -7.24 -6.52 1.07
C ASP A 89 -6.56 -5.71 -0.03
N TYR A 90 -5.33 -5.25 0.22
CA TYR A 90 -4.55 -4.55 -0.80
C TYR A 90 -4.20 -5.46 -1.97
N MET A 91 -3.75 -6.69 -1.69
CA MET A 91 -3.40 -7.66 -2.72
C MET A 91 -4.59 -8.05 -3.58
N ALA A 92 -5.77 -8.23 -2.97
CA ALA A 92 -7.00 -8.51 -3.71
C ALA A 92 -7.39 -7.37 -4.66
N LYS A 93 -7.09 -6.11 -4.30
CA LYS A 93 -7.36 -4.92 -5.11
C LYS A 93 -6.24 -4.56 -6.09
N LEU A 94 -5.08 -5.23 -6.00
CA LEU A 94 -3.90 -4.87 -6.79
C LEU A 94 -3.98 -5.48 -8.19
N VAL A 95 -3.98 -4.62 -9.20
CA VAL A 95 -3.77 -5.04 -10.60
C VAL A 95 -2.27 -5.06 -10.88
N LEU A 96 -1.70 -6.25 -11.10
CA LEU A 96 -0.28 -6.44 -11.38
C LEU A 96 -0.05 -6.62 -12.88
N PHE A 97 0.74 -5.71 -13.46
CA PHE A 97 1.08 -5.76 -14.87
C PHE A 97 2.25 -6.73 -15.12
N PRO A 98 2.17 -7.56 -16.18
CA PRO A 98 3.29 -8.38 -16.61
C PRO A 98 4.44 -7.48 -17.06
N ARG A 99 5.68 -7.92 -16.78
CA ARG A 99 6.88 -7.21 -17.27
C ARG A 99 6.97 -7.18 -18.79
N LYS A 100 6.45 -8.21 -19.46
CA LYS A 100 6.35 -8.31 -20.90
C LYS A 100 4.94 -8.77 -21.26
N ASN A 101 4.17 -7.94 -21.96
CA ASN A 101 2.78 -8.23 -22.30
C ASN A 101 2.61 -9.54 -23.09
N SER A 102 3.61 -9.92 -23.89
CA SER A 102 3.59 -11.17 -24.66
C SER A 102 3.91 -12.43 -23.84
N LYS A 103 4.40 -12.29 -22.60
CA LYS A 103 4.78 -13.41 -21.72
C LYS A 103 4.34 -13.14 -20.28
N PRO A 104 3.02 -13.15 -19.98
CA PRO A 104 2.52 -13.06 -18.61
C PRO A 104 3.04 -14.22 -17.75
N LYS A 105 3.28 -13.95 -16.48
CA LYS A 105 3.73 -14.92 -15.47
C LYS A 105 2.64 -15.16 -14.44
N HIS A 106 2.84 -16.19 -13.63
CA HIS A 106 1.97 -16.45 -12.50
C HIS A 106 1.96 -15.24 -11.53
N GLY A 107 0.76 -14.76 -11.21
CA GLY A 107 0.52 -13.60 -10.36
C GLY A 107 0.26 -12.30 -11.12
N ASP A 108 0.43 -12.27 -12.44
CA ASP A 108 0.01 -11.14 -13.27
C ASP A 108 -1.52 -11.14 -13.46
N SER A 109 -2.10 -9.96 -13.58
CA SER A 109 -3.55 -9.79 -13.77
C SER A 109 -3.98 -10.15 -15.20
N PRO A 110 -5.23 -10.62 -15.39
CA PRO A 110 -5.76 -10.94 -16.72
C PRO A 110 -5.88 -9.69 -17.58
N ALA A 111 -5.89 -9.88 -18.91
CA ALA A 111 -5.91 -8.78 -19.88
C ALA A 111 -7.09 -7.81 -19.70
N ALA A 112 -8.25 -8.30 -19.23
CA ALA A 112 -9.42 -7.47 -18.95
C ALA A 112 -9.13 -6.43 -17.85
N ASP A 113 -8.52 -6.85 -16.74
CA ASP A 113 -8.17 -5.95 -15.63
C ASP A 113 -7.08 -4.96 -16.03
N LEU A 114 -6.15 -5.37 -16.90
CA LEU A 114 -5.11 -4.49 -17.42
C LEU A 114 -5.69 -3.36 -18.28
N ALA A 115 -6.69 -3.67 -19.10
CA ALA A 115 -7.37 -2.66 -19.94
C ALA A 115 -8.24 -1.72 -19.09
N ALA A 116 -8.88 -2.23 -18.05
CA ALA A 116 -9.69 -1.45 -17.11
C ALA A 116 -8.87 -0.69 -16.06
N ALA A 117 -7.55 -0.92 -15.99
CA ALA A 117 -6.70 -0.33 -14.98
C ALA A 117 -6.66 1.20 -15.07
N THR A 118 -7.12 1.86 -14.01
CA THR A 118 -7.07 3.32 -13.89
C THR A 118 -6.21 3.73 -12.71
N GLN A 119 -5.69 4.96 -12.77
CA GLN A 119 -4.90 5.50 -11.66
C GLN A 119 -5.80 5.90 -10.50
N HIS A 120 -5.60 5.29 -9.33
CA HIS A 120 -6.29 5.68 -8.11
C HIS A 120 -5.87 7.09 -7.66
N LYS A 121 -6.86 7.99 -7.48
CA LYS A 121 -6.67 9.42 -7.19
C LYS A 121 -6.76 9.79 -5.70
N GLY A 122 -7.03 8.84 -4.81
CA GLY A 122 -7.15 9.10 -3.38
C GLY A 122 -5.83 9.53 -2.71
N ALA A 123 -5.93 10.18 -1.55
CA ALA A 123 -4.80 10.74 -0.82
C ALA A 123 -3.81 9.68 -0.28
N ALA A 124 -4.27 8.45 -0.08
CA ALA A 124 -3.48 7.28 0.29
C ALA A 124 -3.92 6.10 -0.59
N ALA A 125 -3.05 5.09 -0.75
CA ALA A 125 -3.39 3.88 -1.51
C ALA A 125 -4.62 3.17 -0.92
N MET A 126 -4.70 3.08 0.40
CA MET A 126 -5.92 2.78 1.14
C MET A 126 -6.00 3.73 2.33
N PRO A 127 -7.06 4.53 2.50
CA PRO A 127 -7.22 5.38 3.67
C PRO A 127 -7.48 4.55 4.94
N ILE A 128 -7.48 5.22 6.09
CA ILE A 128 -7.94 4.66 7.36
C ILE A 128 -9.39 5.11 7.51
N GLU A 129 -10.30 4.17 7.65
CA GLU A 129 -11.70 4.46 7.95
C GLU A 129 -11.81 4.97 9.39
N LYS A 130 -12.62 6.02 9.57
CA LYS A 130 -13.02 6.44 10.91
C LYS A 130 -14.09 5.45 11.36
N VAL A 131 -13.81 4.72 12.42
CA VAL A 131 -14.85 3.97 13.12
C VAL A 131 -15.62 5.02 13.91
N GLU A 132 -16.89 5.21 13.57
CA GLU A 132 -17.84 6.05 14.32
C GLU A 132 -18.18 5.40 15.66
#